data_AF-A0A1M7DZK7-F1
#
_entry.id   AF-A0A1M7DZK7-F1
#
_cell.length_a   1.000
_cell.length_b   1.000
_cell.length_c   1.000
_cell.angle_alpha   90.00
_cell.angle_beta   90.00
_cell.angle_gamma   90.00
#
_symmetry.space_group_name_H-M   'P 1'
#
loop_
_entity.id
_entity.type
_entity.pdbx_description
1 polymer ?
#
loop_
_entity_poly.entity_id
_entity_poly.type
_entity_poly.pdbx_seq_one_letter_code
_entity_poly.pdbx_strand_id
1 'polypeptide(L)' 'MRHLRAIKYSIGDRNTRFVAYWVTVVVGSCLIAINQGIPLLLGEPMTVGRWISACITPVVPFLVSCHGQGMKKTS' A
#
# COMPACT_ATOMS: atom_id res chain seq x y z
N MET A 1 2.35 3.43 21.13
CA MET A 1 2.29 4.80 20.53
C MET A 1 3.44 5.16 19.57
N ARG A 2 4.63 4.54 19.65
CA ARG A 2 5.80 4.90 18.81
C ARG A 2 5.56 4.70 17.30
N HIS A 3 4.95 3.59 16.90
CA HIS A 3 4.64 3.27 15.49
C HIS A 3 3.62 4.22 14.84
N LEU A 4 2.58 4.62 15.58
CA LEU A 4 1.58 5.57 15.07
C LEU A 4 2.19 6.96 14.85
N ARG A 5 3.11 7.39 15.74
CA ARG A 5 3.85 8.64 15.58
C ARG A 5 4.80 8.58 14.38
N ALA A 6 5.49 7.45 14.18
CA ALA A 6 6.34 7.22 13.01
C ALA A 6 5.56 7.35 11.69
N ILE A 7 4.37 6.73 11.60
CA ILE A 7 3.51 6.85 10.42
C ILE A 7 3.06 8.29 10.21
N LYS A 8 2.55 8.97 11.25
CA LYS A 8 2.11 10.38 11.15
C LYS A 8 3.22 11.30 10.68
N TYR A 9 4.43 11.14 11.22
CA TYR A 9 5.59 11.94 10.84
C TYR A 9 5.99 11.70 9.38
N SER A 10 6.09 10.43 8.96
CA SER A 10 6.40 10.06 7.57
C SER A 10 5.37 10.52 6.55
N ILE A 11 4.09 10.51 6.91
CA ILE A 11 3.01 11.03 6.06
C ILE A 11 3.07 12.55 5.93
N GLY A 12 3.66 13.26 6.91
CA GLY A 12 3.91 14.70 6.82
C GLY A 12 5.08 15.05 5.90
N ASP A 13 6.09 14.18 5.82
CA ASP A 13 7.31 14.42 5.05
C ASP A 13 7.14 14.11 3.55
N ARG A 14 7.28 15.14 2.70
CA ARG A 14 7.13 15.06 1.25
C ARG A 14 8.06 14.03 0.60
N ASN A 15 9.31 13.90 1.07
CA ASN A 15 10.24 12.94 0.46
C ASN A 15 9.85 11.50 0.78
N THR A 16 9.50 11.24 2.04
CA THR A 16 9.04 9.93 2.51
C THR A 16 7.75 9.49 1.81
N ARG A 17 6.79 10.40 1.65
CA ARG A 17 5.55 10.16 0.92
C ARG A 17 5.80 9.80 -0.54
N PHE A 18 6.76 10.46 -1.20
CA PHE A 18 7.09 10.20 -2.59
C PHE A 18 7.66 8.79 -2.77
N VAL A 19 8.57 8.37 -1.89
CA VAL A 19 9.08 6.98 -1.87
C VAL A 19 7.94 6.00 -1.58
N ALA A 20 7.09 6.28 -0.57
CA ALA A 20 5.96 5.42 -0.24
C ALA A 20 4.96 5.30 -1.39
N TYR A 21 4.75 6.36 -2.16
CA TYR A 21 3.92 6.36 -3.36
C TYR A 21 4.50 5.44 -4.44
N TRP A 22 5.80 5.54 -4.76
CA TRP A 22 6.43 4.65 -5.74
C TRP A 22 6.40 3.18 -5.31
N VAL A 23 6.67 2.90 -4.02
CA VAL A 23 6.53 1.56 -3.46
C VAL A 23 5.10 1.06 -3.63
N THR A 24 4.11 1.92 -3.40
CA THR A 24 2.69 1.58 -3.56
C THR A 24 2.33 1.26 -5.00
N VAL A 25 2.84 2.03 -5.96
CA VAL A 25 2.61 1.78 -7.39
C VAL A 25 3.18 0.42 -7.78
N VAL A 26 4.44 0.14 -7.44
CA VAL A 26 5.10 -1.12 -7.82
C VAL A 26 4.51 -2.31 -7.07
N VAL A 27 4.54 -2.29 -5.74
CA VAL A 27 4.10 -3.43 -4.92
C VAL A 27 2.59 -3.61 -4.99
N GLY A 28 1.83 -2.51 -4.94
CA GLY A 28 0.37 -2.55 -5.04
C GLY A 28 -0.11 -3.09 -6.38
N SER A 29 0.53 -2.71 -7.50
CA SER A 29 0.17 -3.27 -8.82
C SER A 29 0.50 -4.76 -8.92
N CYS A 30 1.65 -5.21 -8.43
CA CYS A 30 1.99 -6.64 -8.37
C CYS A 30 0.95 -7.41 -7.55
N LEU A 31 0.57 -6.91 -6.37
CA LEU A 31 -0.43 -7.57 -5.52
C LEU A 31 -1.81 -7.61 -6.17
N ILE A 32 -2.24 -6.53 -6.83
CA ILE A 32 -3.50 -6.51 -7.60
C ILE A 32 -3.45 -7.54 -8.73
N ALA A 33 -2.35 -7.59 -9.49
CA ALA A 33 -2.19 -8.54 -10.58
C ALA A 33 -2.24 -9.99 -10.09
N ILE A 34 -1.63 -10.31 -8.96
CA ILE A 34 -1.67 -11.66 -8.38
C ILE A 34 -3.07 -11.98 -7.84
N ASN A 35 -3.69 -11.07 -7.07
CA ASN A 35 -4.97 -11.36 -6.39
C ASN A 35 -6.20 -11.31 -7.29
N GLN A 36 -6.22 -10.38 -8.24
CA GLN A 36 -7.39 -10.15 -9.10
C GLN A 36 -7.12 -10.50 -10.56
N GLY A 37 -5.86 -10.59 -10.98
CA GLY A 37 -5.51 -10.91 -12.37
C GLY A 37 -5.94 -12.31 -12.81
N ILE A 38 -5.73 -13.35 -11.99
CA ILE A 38 -6.22 -14.70 -12.32
C ILE A 38 -7.75 -14.74 -12.50
N PRO A 39 -8.54 -14.22 -11.55
CA PRO A 39 -9.99 -14.09 -11.71
C PRO A 39 -10.42 -13.31 -12.95
N LEU A 40 -9.75 -12.18 -13.25
CA LEU A 40 -10.01 -11.39 -14.45
C LEU A 40 -9.72 -12.18 -15.73
N LEU A 41 -8.63 -12.95 -15.76
CA LEU A 41 -8.24 -13.78 -16.90
C LEU A 41 -9.19 -14.96 -17.12
N LEU A 42 -9.72 -15.52 -16.04
CA LEU A 42 -10.66 -16.64 -16.08
C LEU A 42 -12.12 -16.21 -16.31
N GLY A 43 -12.39 -14.90 -16.41
CA GLY A 43 -13.74 -14.37 -16.57
C GLY A 43 -14.62 -14.52 -15.32
N GLU A 44 -14.00 -14.70 -14.15
CA GLU A 44 -14.70 -14.82 -12.88
C GLU A 44 -15.41 -13.50 -12.51
N PRO A 45 -16.61 -13.55 -11.93
CA PRO A 45 -17.34 -12.35 -11.52
C PRO A 45 -16.52 -11.55 -10.50
N MET A 46 -16.26 -10.29 -10.84
CA MET A 46 -15.69 -9.31 -9.91
C MET A 46 -16.76 -8.81 -8.95
N THR A 47 -16.92 -9.53 -7.83
CA THR A 47 -17.84 -9.12 -6.76
C THR A 47 -17.40 -7.82 -6.11
N VAL A 48 -18.34 -7.12 -5.47
CA VAL A 48 -18.06 -5.88 -4.72
C VAL A 48 -16.91 -6.08 -3.71
N GLY A 49 -16.85 -7.23 -3.04
CA GLY A 49 -15.76 -7.55 -2.12
C GLY A 49 -14.38 -7.60 -2.79
N ARG A 50 -14.30 -8.12 -4.03
CA ARG A 50 -13.03 -8.16 -4.79
C ARG A 50 -12.59 -6.76 -5.22
N TRP A 51 -13.54 -5.92 -5.64
CA TRP A 51 -13.26 -4.51 -5.95
C TRP A 51 -12.76 -3.74 -4.73
N ILE A 52 -13.41 -3.90 -3.58
CA ILE A 52 -12.96 -3.29 -2.32
C ILE A 52 -11.55 -3.79 -1.97
N SER A 53 -11.31 -5.10 -2.07
CA SER A 53 -9.99 -5.69 -1.84
C SER A 53 -8.92 -5.12 -2.78
N ALA A 54 -9.24 -4.95 -4.07
CA ALA A 54 -8.35 -4.33 -5.04
C ALA A 54 -8.00 -2.88 -4.68
N CYS A 55 -8.98 -2.09 -4.21
CA CYS A 55 -8.76 -0.71 -3.77
C CYS A 55 -7.94 -0.60 -2.48
N ILE A 56 -8.11 -1.53 -1.54
CA ILE A 56 -7.36 -1.53 -0.26
C ILE A 56 -5.93 -2.06 -0.46
N THR A 57 -5.72 -2.96 -1.41
CA THR A 57 -4.41 -3.58 -1.68
C THR A 57 -3.25 -2.58 -1.77
N PRO A 58 -3.32 -1.46 -2.53
CA PRO A 58 -2.24 -0.46 -2.57
C PRO A 58 -2.13 0.38 -1.29
N VAL A 59 -3.19 0.50 -0.48
CA VAL A 59 -3.15 1.26 0.78
C VAL A 59 -2.19 0.63 1.79
N VAL A 60 -2.10 -0.71 1.79
CA VAL A 60 -1.25 -1.44 2.74
C VAL A 60 0.26 -1.18 2.50
N PRO A 61 0.83 -1.36 1.29
CA PRO A 61 2.22 -1.00 0.98
C PRO A 61 2.56 0.46 1.29
N PHE A 62 1.62 1.38 1.07
CA PHE A 62 1.80 2.80 1.40
C PHE A 62 2.06 3.00 2.88
N LEU A 63 1.18 2.44 3.72
CA LEU A 63 1.25 2.57 5.17
C LEU A 63 2.48 1.87 5.75
N VAL A 64 2.81 0.68 5.24
CA VAL A 64 4.01 -0.08 5.65
C VAL A 64 5.29 0.67 5.25
N SER A 65 5.35 1.25 4.06
CA SER A 65 6.49 2.07 3.63
C SER A 65 6.65 3.32 4.50
N CYS A 66 5.55 4.04 4.79
CA CYS A 66 5.56 5.19 5.69
C CYS A 66 6.02 4.80 7.10
N HIS A 67 5.53 3.68 7.62
CA HIS A 67 5.91 3.15 8.94
C HIS A 67 7.40 2.84 9.01
N GLY A 68 7.93 2.08 8.05
CA GLY A 68 9.34 1.70 8.02
C GLY A 68 10.28 2.90 7.91
N GLN A 69 9.94 3.86 7.04
CA GLN A 69 10.71 5.10 6.90
C GLN A 69 10.62 5.98 8.16
N GLY A 70 9.47 5.98 8.84
CA GLY A 70 9.27 6.75 10.06
C GLY A 70 10.05 6.18 11.23
N MET A 71 10.09 4.85 11.33
CA MET A 71 10.87 4.17 12.36
C MET A 71 12.36 4.44 12.24
N LYS A 72 12.91 4.47 11.01
CA LYS A 72 14.32 4.80 10.76
C LYS A 72 14.70 6.22 11.20
N LYS A 73 13.76 7.17 11.12
CA LYS A 73 13.99 8.58 11.51
C LYS A 73 13.80 8.85 13.00
N THR A 74 13.06 8.00 13.69
CA THR A 74 12.81 8.12 15.14
C THR A 74 13.79 7.32 16.00
N SER A 75 14.76 6.67 15.38
CA SER A 75 15.79 5.85 16.03
C SER A 75 17.14 6.54 15.99
#